data_AF-A0A1C4LL33-F1
#
_entry.id   AF-A0A1C4LL33-F1
#
_cell.length_a   1.000
_cell.length_b   1.000
_cell.length_c   1.000
_cell.angle_alpha   90.00
_cell.angle_beta   90.00
_cell.angle_gamma   90.00
#
_symmetry.space_group_name_H-M   'P 1'
#
loop_
_entity.id
_entity.type
_entity.pdbx_description
1 polymer ?
#
loop_
_entity_poly.entity_id
_entity_poly.type
_entity_poly.pdbx_seq_one_letter_code
_entity_poly.pdbx_strand_id
1 'polypeptide(L)'
;MTSAPPDTSELSARLSEHMNGYLYTACLYTVTKAGVADHLADGPRTAAELAEKTGLNGPHLHRVLRYLATREVFHEDEQARFALTPMAELLRTDTPGSLHDPFLMLGEDLYWKPLARMYDTVRQGRTAFDD
;
A
#
# COMPACT_ATOMS: atom_id res chain seq x y z
N MET A 1 -19.31 27.75 -22.64
CA MET A 1 -20.03 26.53 -22.22
C MET A 1 -19.56 26.19 -20.82
N THR A 2 -20.29 26.62 -19.80
CA THR A 2 -19.98 26.30 -18.41
C THR A 2 -20.62 24.95 -18.11
N SER A 3 -19.85 23.90 -17.82
CA SER A 3 -20.45 22.61 -17.46
C SER A 3 -21.19 22.73 -16.14
N ALA A 4 -22.25 21.93 -15.97
CA ALA A 4 -22.93 21.81 -14.69
C ALA A 4 -21.93 21.41 -13.58
N PRO A 5 -22.14 21.84 -12.33
CA PRO A 5 -21.32 21.39 -11.21
C PRO A 5 -21.39 19.86 -11.09
N PRO A 6 -20.29 19.19 -10.72
CA PRO A 6 -20.25 17.74 -10.60
C PRO A 6 -21.26 17.22 -9.56
N ASP A 7 -21.76 16.00 -9.79
CA ASP A 7 -22.69 15.34 -8.89
C ASP A 7 -22.05 15.17 -7.50
N THR A 8 -22.79 15.50 -6.45
CA THR A 8 -22.32 15.36 -5.06
C THR A 8 -21.94 13.92 -4.73
N SER A 9 -22.61 12.94 -5.36
CA SER A 9 -22.28 11.51 -5.22
C SER A 9 -20.88 11.20 -5.77
N GLU A 10 -20.55 11.71 -6.95
CA GLU A 10 -19.24 11.54 -7.59
C GLU A 10 -18.12 12.21 -6.76
N LEU A 11 -18.38 13.43 -6.26
CA LEU A 11 -17.44 14.12 -5.37
C LEU A 11 -17.21 13.35 -4.05
N SER A 12 -18.28 12.75 -3.50
CA SER A 12 -18.20 11.96 -2.26
C SER A 12 -17.37 10.69 -2.45
N ALA A 13 -17.53 10.01 -3.60
CA ALA A 13 -16.72 8.85 -3.95
C ALA A 13 -15.24 9.22 -4.07
N ARG A 14 -14.92 10.32 -4.77
CA ARG A 14 -13.54 10.82 -4.91
C ARG A 14 -12.90 11.18 -3.57
N LEU A 15 -13.64 11.85 -2.67
CA LEU A 15 -13.15 12.13 -1.32
C LEU A 15 -12.93 10.85 -0.51
N SER A 16 -13.79 9.84 -0.69
CA SER A 16 -13.63 8.53 -0.04
C SER A 16 -12.37 7.80 -0.54
N GLU A 17 -12.04 7.90 -1.83
CA GLU A 17 -10.79 7.37 -2.38
C GLU A 17 -9.56 8.06 -1.77
N HIS A 18 -9.58 9.38 -1.63
CA HIS A 18 -8.52 10.13 -0.95
C HIS A 18 -8.39 9.74 0.53
N MET A 19 -9.52 9.59 1.22
CA MET A 19 -9.53 9.11 2.61
C MET A 19 -8.89 7.72 2.74
N ASN A 20 -9.05 6.84 1.75
CA ASN A 20 -8.42 5.52 1.75
C ASN A 20 -6.92 5.54 1.38
N GLY A 21 -6.34 6.71 1.08
CA GLY A 21 -4.92 6.86 0.76
C GLY A 21 -3.99 6.35 1.86
N TYR A 22 -4.29 6.62 3.14
CA TYR A 22 -3.47 6.15 4.25
C TYR A 22 -3.47 4.62 4.36
N LEU A 23 -4.65 3.99 4.17
CA LEU A 23 -4.81 2.54 4.20
C LEU A 23 -4.01 1.89 3.08
N TYR A 24 -4.03 2.48 1.89
CA TYR A 24 -3.25 2.01 0.77
C TYR A 24 -1.75 2.04 1.00
N THR A 25 -1.24 3.16 1.50
CA THR A 25 0.17 3.28 1.86
C THR A 25 0.55 2.24 2.94
N ALA A 26 -0.28 2.03 3.95
CA ALA A 26 -0.05 1.02 4.98
C ALA A 26 -0.02 -0.41 4.42
N CYS A 27 -0.93 -0.74 3.50
CA CYS A 27 -0.95 -2.04 2.82
C CYS A 27 0.31 -2.26 1.97
N LEU A 28 0.72 -1.25 1.18
CA LEU A 28 1.95 -1.31 0.38
C LEU A 28 3.21 -1.49 1.25
N TYR A 29 3.31 -0.73 2.34
CA TYR A 29 4.39 -0.91 3.32
C TYR A 29 4.39 -2.34 3.89
N THR A 30 3.22 -2.86 4.27
CA THR A 30 3.08 -4.19 4.87
C THR A 30 3.63 -5.28 3.95
N VAL A 31 3.22 -5.30 2.67
CA VAL A 31 3.65 -6.33 1.71
C VAL A 31 5.12 -6.15 1.30
N THR A 32 5.60 -4.90 1.25
CA THR A 32 7.01 -4.59 0.96
C THR A 32 7.90 -5.07 2.10
N LYS A 33 7.59 -4.69 3.35
CA LYS A 33 8.34 -5.13 4.54
C LYS A 33 8.38 -6.65 4.70
N ALA A 34 7.31 -7.31 4.29
CA ALA A 34 7.21 -8.76 4.33
C ALA A 34 7.93 -9.45 3.14
N GLY A 35 8.46 -8.72 2.16
CA GLY A 35 9.12 -9.32 1.00
C GLY A 35 8.16 -10.11 0.10
N VAL A 36 6.88 -9.76 0.07
CA VAL A 36 5.87 -10.53 -0.68
C VAL A 36 6.19 -10.59 -2.17
N ALA A 37 6.65 -9.48 -2.75
CA ALA A 37 6.97 -9.42 -4.17
C ALA A 37 8.11 -10.38 -4.54
N ASP A 38 9.15 -10.47 -3.70
CA ASP A 38 10.26 -11.40 -3.89
C ASP A 38 9.79 -12.86 -3.82
N HIS A 39 8.88 -13.18 -2.91
CA HIS A 39 8.31 -14.54 -2.80
C HIS A 39 7.41 -14.93 -3.97
N LEU A 40 6.94 -13.96 -4.76
CA LEU A 40 6.13 -14.17 -5.96
C LEU A 40 6.96 -14.16 -7.26
N ALA A 41 8.27 -13.93 -7.19
CA ALA A 41 9.15 -13.87 -8.36
C ALA A 41 9.15 -15.17 -9.18
N ASP A 42 8.99 -16.32 -8.53
CA ASP A 42 8.93 -17.65 -9.17
C ASP A 42 7.49 -18.06 -9.60
N GLY A 43 6.51 -17.19 -9.39
CA GLY A 43 5.13 -17.41 -9.84
C GLY A 43 4.07 -17.26 -8.73
N PRO A 44 2.78 -17.48 -9.10
CA PRO A 44 1.65 -17.18 -8.24
C PRO A 44 1.58 -18.05 -6.98
N ARG A 45 1.21 -17.45 -5.84
CA ARG A 45 1.03 -18.14 -4.54
C ARG A 45 -0.22 -17.71 -3.81
N THR A 46 -0.80 -18.60 -3.03
CA THR A 46 -1.87 -18.26 -2.10
C THR A 46 -1.35 -17.38 -0.96
N ALA A 47 -2.25 -16.62 -0.32
CA ALA A 47 -1.91 -15.87 0.89
C ALA A 47 -1.45 -16.77 2.05
N ALA A 48 -1.89 -18.04 2.09
CA ALA A 48 -1.44 -19.00 3.09
C ALA A 48 0.03 -19.37 2.90
N GLU A 49 0.45 -19.71 1.67
CA GLU A 49 1.85 -20.01 1.35
C GLU A 49 2.76 -18.79 1.56
N LEU A 50 2.28 -17.58 1.24
CA LEU A 50 3.01 -16.34 1.51
C LEU A 50 3.13 -16.08 3.02
N ALA A 51 2.06 -16.32 3.78
CA ALA A 51 2.10 -16.18 5.24
C ALA A 51 3.11 -17.12 5.91
N GLU A 52 3.22 -18.36 5.45
CA GLU A 52 4.24 -19.31 5.94
C GLU A 52 5.67 -18.79 5.70
N LYS A 53 5.92 -18.18 4.54
CA LYS A 53 7.24 -17.63 4.20
C LYS A 53 7.58 -16.34 4.95
N THR A 54 6.57 -15.52 5.22
CA THR A 54 6.73 -14.16 5.77
C THR A 54 6.48 -14.07 7.28
N GLY A 55 5.98 -15.14 7.90
CA GLY A 55 5.58 -15.17 9.31
C GLY A 55 4.32 -14.34 9.61
N LEU A 56 3.58 -13.92 8.58
CA LEU A 56 2.35 -13.15 8.73
C LEU A 56 1.12 -14.04 8.95
N ASN A 57 -0.02 -13.42 9.26
CA ASN A 57 -1.29 -14.13 9.34
C ASN A 57 -1.95 -14.24 7.96
N GLY A 58 -2.14 -15.47 7.46
CA GLY A 58 -2.71 -15.76 6.13
C GLY A 58 -4.04 -15.05 5.82
N PRO A 59 -5.10 -15.21 6.64
CA PRO A 59 -6.37 -14.51 6.42
C PRO A 59 -6.27 -12.97 6.36
N HIS A 60 -5.41 -12.36 7.20
CA HIS A 60 -5.22 -10.91 7.16
C HIS A 60 -4.39 -10.48 5.94
N LEU A 61 -3.35 -11.25 5.59
CA LEU A 61 -2.55 -11.03 4.38
C LEU A 61 -3.40 -11.15 3.12
N HIS A 62 -4.32 -12.13 3.05
CA HIS A 62 -5.29 -12.25 1.95
C HIS A 62 -6.11 -10.97 1.77
N ARG A 63 -6.63 -10.40 2.87
CA ARG A 63 -7.42 -9.16 2.79
C ARG A 63 -6.59 -7.98 2.28
N VAL A 64 -5.33 -7.87 2.71
CA VAL A 64 -4.39 -6.85 2.23
C VAL A 64 -4.10 -7.03 0.74
N LEU A 65 -3.74 -8.25 0.32
CA LEU A 65 -3.39 -8.54 -1.07
C LEU A 65 -4.60 -8.37 -2.00
N ARG A 66 -5.78 -8.83 -1.60
CA ARG A 66 -7.02 -8.61 -2.34
C ARG A 66 -7.35 -7.12 -2.49
N TYR A 67 -7.21 -6.33 -1.42
CA TYR A 67 -7.37 -4.88 -1.51
C TYR A 67 -6.40 -4.25 -2.51
N LEU A 68 -5.12 -4.63 -2.46
CA LEU A 68 -4.11 -4.16 -3.40
C LEU A 68 -4.37 -4.66 -4.84
N ALA A 69 -4.99 -5.84 -5.00
CA ALA A 69 -5.39 -6.37 -6.29
C ALA A 69 -6.54 -5.58 -6.93
N THR A 70 -7.49 -5.08 -6.14
CA THR A 70 -8.53 -4.13 -6.66
C THR A 70 -7.93 -2.83 -7.20
N ARG A 71 -6.67 -2.55 -6.88
CA ARG A 71 -5.90 -1.39 -7.30
C ARG A 71 -4.78 -1.77 -8.26
N GLU A 72 -4.84 -2.97 -8.84
CA GLU A 72 -3.94 -3.48 -9.88
C GLU A 72 -2.46 -3.63 -9.47
N VAL A 73 -2.16 -3.55 -8.17
CA VAL A 73 -0.80 -3.78 -7.66
C VAL A 73 -0.45 -5.26 -7.77
N PHE A 74 -1.34 -6.17 -7.39
CA PHE A 74 -1.21 -7.61 -7.59
C PHE A 74 -2.38 -8.12 -8.44
N HIS A 75 -2.24 -9.32 -9.00
CA HIS A 75 -3.35 -10.00 -9.66
C HIS A 75 -3.79 -11.19 -8.81
N GLU A 76 -5.07 -11.26 -8.46
CA GLU A 76 -5.68 -12.45 -7.82
C GLU A 76 -6.34 -13.31 -8.90
N ASP A 77 -5.92 -14.57 -9.03
CA ASP A 77 -6.50 -15.52 -9.98
C ASP A 77 -7.77 -16.20 -9.44
N GLU A 78 -8.41 -17.02 -10.28
CA GLU A 78 -9.63 -17.75 -9.93
C GLU A 78 -9.43 -18.77 -8.78
N GLN A 79 -8.18 -19.12 -8.46
CA GLN A 79 -7.81 -20.01 -7.37
C GLN A 79 -7.36 -19.24 -6.12
N ALA A 80 -7.60 -17.92 -6.04
CA ALA A 80 -7.17 -17.04 -4.96
C ALA A 80 -5.65 -17.04 -4.71
N ARG A 81 -4.87 -17.22 -5.79
CA ARG A 81 -3.42 -17.00 -5.78
C ARG A 81 -3.10 -15.62 -6.29
N PHE A 82 -2.07 -15.02 -5.72
CA PHE A 82 -1.58 -13.71 -6.08
C PHE A 82 -0.36 -13.84 -6.98
N ALA A 83 -0.34 -13.07 -8.05
CA ALA A 83 0.77 -12.94 -8.99
C ALA A 83 1.27 -11.50 -9.06
N LEU A 84 2.52 -11.32 -9.48
CA LEU A 84 3.06 -10.00 -9.79
C LEU A 84 2.36 -9.39 -11.00
N THR A 85 2.03 -8.10 -10.90
CA THR A 85 1.78 -7.25 -12.07
C THR A 85 3.05 -6.43 -12.36
N PRO A 86 3.14 -5.72 -13.51
CA PRO A 86 4.25 -4.80 -13.74
C PRO A 86 4.45 -3.77 -12.62
N MET A 87 3.39 -3.41 -11.90
CA MET A 87 3.48 -2.49 -10.76
C MET A 87 4.09 -3.17 -9.52
N ALA A 88 3.71 -4.42 -9.20
CA ALA A 88 4.32 -5.14 -8.09
C ALA A 88 5.77 -5.61 -8.35
N GLU A 89 6.20 -5.75 -9.62
CA GLU A 89 7.61 -6.02 -9.94
C GLU A 89 8.54 -4.91 -9.41
N LEU A 90 8.06 -3.67 -9.33
CA LEU A 90 8.81 -2.55 -8.74
C LEU A 90 8.94 -2.65 -7.21
N LEU A 91 8.25 -3.59 -6.55
CA LEU A 91 8.41 -3.84 -5.12
C LEU A 91 9.44 -4.93 -4.82
N ARG A 92 10.01 -5.58 -5.85
CA ARG A 92 11.07 -6.58 -5.66
C ARG A 92 12.39 -5.94 -5.30
N THR A 93 13.19 -6.63 -4.50
CA THR A 93 14.51 -6.15 -4.09
C THR A 93 15.56 -6.23 -5.20
N ASP A 94 15.40 -7.13 -6.16
CA ASP A 94 16.37 -7.42 -7.23
C ASP A 94 16.03 -6.76 -8.59
N THR A 95 15.04 -5.87 -8.63
CA THR A 95 14.61 -5.20 -9.87
C THR A 95 15.24 -3.81 -10.04
N PRO A 96 15.81 -3.48 -11.22
CA PRO A 96 16.27 -2.12 -11.51
C PRO A 96 15.15 -1.08 -11.34
N GLY A 97 15.42 -0.01 -10.60
CA GLY A 97 14.42 1.02 -10.30
C GLY A 97 13.40 0.61 -9.23
N SER A 98 13.72 -0.41 -8.43
CA SER A 98 12.91 -0.84 -7.30
C SER A 98 12.52 0.31 -6.37
N LEU A 99 11.26 0.30 -5.96
CA LEU A 99 10.67 1.16 -4.94
C LEU A 99 10.59 0.45 -3.59
N HIS A 100 11.17 -0.74 -3.43
CA HIS A 100 11.19 -1.49 -2.17
C HIS A 100 11.73 -0.62 -1.02
N ASP A 101 12.96 -0.12 -1.13
CA ASP A 101 13.59 0.66 -0.07
C ASP A 101 12.86 2.00 0.21
N PRO A 102 12.42 2.77 -0.81
CA PRO A 102 11.52 3.90 -0.59
C PRO A 102 10.26 3.55 0.21
N PHE A 103 9.59 2.44 -0.10
CA PHE A 103 8.41 2.01 0.64
C PHE A 103 8.72 1.56 2.07
N LEU A 104 9.87 0.89 2.31
CA LEU A 104 10.31 0.58 3.67
C LEU A 104 10.55 1.85 4.49
N MET A 105 11.26 2.82 3.91
CA MET A 105 11.57 4.09 4.56
C MET A 105 10.29 4.83 4.99
N LEU A 106 9.25 4.85 4.14
CA LEU A 106 7.98 5.54 4.43
C LEU A 106 7.25 5.01 5.68
N GLY A 107 7.38 3.72 5.99
CA GLY A 107 6.72 3.12 7.15
C GLY A 107 7.57 3.13 8.42
N GLU A 108 8.81 3.61 8.36
CA GLU A 108 9.61 3.84 9.57
C GLU A 108 9.05 5.01 10.38
N ASP A 109 9.13 4.88 11.70
CA ASP A 109 8.55 5.83 12.67
C ASP A 109 8.99 7.27 12.42
N LEU A 110 10.24 7.46 12.00
CA LEU A 110 10.83 8.76 11.68
C LEU A 110 10.09 9.48 10.54
N TYR A 111 9.54 8.75 9.58
CA TYR A 111 8.83 9.31 8.43
C TYR A 111 7.33 9.33 8.66
N TRP A 112 6.77 8.29 9.29
CA TRP A 112 5.33 8.16 9.48
C TRP A 112 4.77 9.07 10.60
N LYS A 113 5.42 9.12 11.76
CA LYS A 113 4.89 9.85 12.94
C LYS A 113 4.75 11.35 12.71
N PRO A 114 5.70 12.06 12.05
CA PRO A 114 5.52 13.46 11.71
C PRO A 114 4.25 13.74 10.88
N LEU A 115 3.95 12.88 9.90
CA LEU A 115 2.78 13.02 9.05
C LEU A 115 1.48 12.86 9.86
N ALA A 116 1.45 11.93 10.81
CA ALA A 116 0.30 11.75 11.70
C ALA A 116 0.06 12.95 12.63
N ARG A 117 1.08 13.79 12.89
CA ARG A 117 1.01 14.99 13.73
C ARG A 117 0.83 16.29 12.95
N MET A 118 0.57 16.21 11.63
CA MET A 118 0.50 17.39 10.76
C MET A 118 -0.47 18.47 11.28
N TYR A 119 -1.60 18.07 11.87
CA TYR A 119 -2.56 19.01 12.47
C TYR A 119 -1.91 19.87 13.57
N ASP A 120 -1.16 19.25 14.48
CA ASP A 120 -0.50 19.95 15.58
C ASP A 120 0.63 20.84 15.08
N THR A 121 1.44 20.36 14.13
CA THR A 121 2.49 21.14 13.45
C THR A 121 1.92 22.43 12.89
N VAL A 122 0.84 22.34 12.10
CA VAL A 122 0.19 23.51 11.50
C VAL A 122 -0.44 24.41 12.57
N ARG A 123 -1.11 23.82 13.56
CA ARG A 123 -1.77 24.55 14.64
C ARG A 123 -0.79 25.33 15.52
N GLN A 124 0.38 24.77 15.79
CA GLN A 124 1.36 25.32 16.73
C GLN A 124 2.49 26.11 16.05
N GLY A 125 2.65 25.98 14.73
CA GLY A 125 3.73 26.62 13.97
C GLY A 125 5.12 26.08 14.30
N ARG A 126 5.21 24.84 14.80
CA ARG A 126 6.46 24.14 15.13
C ARG A 126 6.59 22.89 14.27
N THR A 127 7.82 22.44 14.01
CA THR A 127 8.02 21.20 13.28
C THR A 127 7.79 19.99 14.20
N ALA A 128 7.45 18.84 13.61
CA ALA A 128 7.30 17.59 14.35
C ALA A 128 8.62 17.04 14.93
N PHE A 129 9.74 17.74 14.69
CA PHE A 129 11.08 17.41 15.17
C PHE A 129 11.56 18.34 16.29
N ASP A 130 10.76 19.33 16.70
CA ASP A 130 11.16 20.36 17.68
C ASP A 130 10.96 19.91 19.16
N ASP A 131 11.02 18.61 19.45
CA ASP A 131 10.97 18.03 20.82
C ASP A 131 12.31 17.40 21.23
#